data_AF-A0A1Y5F700-F1
#
_entry.id   AF-A0A1Y5F700-F1
#
_cell.length_a   1.000
_cell.length_b   1.000
_cell.length_c   1.000
_cell.angle_alpha   90.00
_cell.angle_beta   90.00
_cell.angle_gamma   90.00
#
_symmetry.space_group_name_H-M   'P 1'
#
loop_
_entity.id
_entity.type
_entity.pdbx_description
1 polymer ?
#
loop_
_entity_poly.entity_id
_entity_poly.type
_entity_poly.pdbx_seq_one_letter_code
_entity_poly.pdbx_strand_id
1 'polypeptide(L)'
;MKKFILLILLFINSTFAFTDSADIPEVFQREYISTNVLKHDYVQTYGVYTCVAVVIYGENAQAVMAHFDSGTDIRKGIKEILREFNHSFRVELYGGQAPFNLEKKIVSELKVHGVEVSKVARNETSDSSKNITLDLNTGDVFDYDEIISSTPYNKRSAKMDRIKFSRRLSRHEDSVGGGDFLQVSDSEEFSIFPF
;
A
#
# COMPACT_ATOMS: atom_id res chain seq x y z
N MET A 1 2.77 31.92 -35.55
CA MET A 1 3.59 31.59 -34.35
C MET A 1 2.80 31.52 -33.05
N LYS A 2 1.78 32.35 -32.78
CA LYS A 2 1.00 32.29 -31.52
C LYS A 2 0.21 30.99 -31.28
N LYS A 3 -0.17 30.26 -32.33
CA LYS A 3 -0.94 28.99 -32.22
C LYS A 3 -0.08 27.77 -31.82
N PHE A 4 1.25 27.85 -31.89
CA PHE A 4 2.14 26.72 -31.57
C PHE A 4 2.47 26.63 -30.07
N ILE A 5 2.38 27.75 -29.34
CA ILE A 5 2.64 27.81 -27.88
C ILE A 5 1.51 27.13 -27.08
N LEU A 6 0.27 27.12 -27.60
CA LEU A 6 -0.87 26.49 -26.92
C LEU A 6 -0.79 24.96 -26.91
N LEU A 7 -0.11 24.34 -27.90
CA LEU A 7 0.01 22.88 -27.97
C LEU A 7 1.01 22.33 -26.94
N ILE A 8 2.06 23.09 -26.61
CA ILE A 8 3.10 22.67 -25.65
C ILE A 8 2.55 22.71 -24.22
N LEU A 9 1.65 23.62 -23.90
CA LEU A 9 1.02 23.71 -22.57
C LEU A 9 0.02 22.57 -22.28
N LEU A 10 -0.48 21.88 -23.31
CA LEU A 10 -1.39 20.74 -23.13
C LEU A 10 -0.68 19.42 -22.77
N PHE A 11 0.65 19.34 -22.94
CA PHE A 11 1.41 18.12 -22.63
C PHE A 11 2.03 18.10 -21.23
N ILE A 12 1.91 19.16 -20.43
CA ILE A 12 2.57 19.24 -19.10
C ILE A 12 1.71 18.63 -17.99
N ASN A 13 0.45 18.27 -18.26
CA ASN A 13 -0.41 17.57 -17.30
C ASN A 13 -0.38 16.05 -17.48
N SER A 14 0.74 15.47 -17.93
CA SER A 14 0.99 14.06 -17.70
C SER A 14 1.22 13.88 -16.20
N THR A 15 0.12 13.66 -15.46
CA THR A 15 0.17 13.10 -14.11
C THR A 15 1.06 11.87 -14.19
N PHE A 16 2.21 11.92 -13.51
CA PHE A 16 3.13 10.81 -13.40
C PHE A 16 2.41 9.67 -12.67
N ALA A 17 1.77 8.77 -13.43
CA ALA A 17 1.26 7.52 -12.90
C ALA A 17 2.47 6.69 -12.51
N PHE A 18 2.62 6.46 -11.21
CA PHE A 18 3.71 5.66 -10.69
C PHE A 18 3.53 4.21 -11.13
N THR A 19 4.61 3.58 -11.60
CA THR A 19 4.58 2.22 -12.17
C THR A 19 5.01 1.20 -11.11
N ASP A 20 4.27 0.10 -10.99
CA ASP A 20 4.58 -1.03 -10.10
C ASP A 20 6.00 -1.58 -10.36
N SER A 21 6.76 -1.79 -9.29
CA SER A 21 8.11 -2.37 -9.30
C SER A 21 8.20 -3.52 -8.31
N ALA A 22 8.99 -4.54 -8.66
CA ALA A 22 9.15 -5.75 -7.85
C ALA A 22 9.77 -5.49 -6.47
N ASP A 23 10.45 -4.36 -6.29
CA ASP A 23 11.14 -4.01 -5.05
C ASP A 23 10.26 -3.19 -4.09
N ILE A 24 9.03 -2.87 -4.50
CA ILE A 24 8.09 -2.11 -3.68
C ILE A 24 7.22 -3.07 -2.88
N PRO A 25 7.32 -3.06 -1.53
CA PRO A 25 6.51 -3.93 -0.70
C PRO A 25 5.02 -3.61 -0.88
N GLU A 26 4.24 -4.66 -1.09
CA GLU A 26 2.78 -4.57 -1.22
C GLU A 26 2.06 -5.16 0.00
N VAL A 27 1.14 -4.37 0.55
CA VAL A 27 0.26 -4.73 1.66
C VAL A 27 -1.03 -5.30 1.11
N PHE A 28 -1.30 -6.58 1.35
CA PHE A 28 -2.54 -7.22 0.94
C PHE A 28 -3.62 -7.07 2.00
N GLN A 29 -4.84 -7.43 1.63
CA GLN A 29 -6.00 -7.46 2.52
C GLN A 29 -5.71 -8.23 3.82
N ARG A 30 -6.07 -7.64 4.96
CA ARG A 30 -5.81 -8.11 6.33
C ARG A 30 -4.35 -8.09 6.76
N GLU A 31 -3.49 -7.35 6.09
CA GLU A 31 -2.09 -7.22 6.47
C GLU A 31 -1.73 -5.78 6.82
N TYR A 32 -0.63 -5.61 7.54
CA TYR A 32 0.08 -4.35 7.63
C TYR A 32 1.59 -4.56 7.52
N ILE A 33 2.29 -3.50 7.12
CA ILE A 33 3.75 -3.40 7.18
C ILE A 33 4.14 -2.17 7.99
N SER A 34 5.15 -2.30 8.85
CA SER A 34 5.85 -1.21 9.54
C SER A 34 7.22 -1.09 8.90
N THR A 35 7.60 0.10 8.44
CA THR A 35 8.86 0.32 7.72
C THR A 35 9.33 1.79 7.83
N ASN A 36 10.47 2.11 7.22
CA ASN A 36 10.97 3.46 7.05
C ASN A 36 11.80 3.60 5.76
N VAL A 37 12.22 4.83 5.48
CA VAL A 37 13.03 5.22 4.31
C VAL A 37 14.39 4.51 4.22
N LEU A 38 14.92 3.95 5.31
CA LEU A 38 16.19 3.21 5.27
C LEU A 38 16.03 1.81 4.66
N LYS A 39 14.79 1.29 4.57
CA LYS A 39 14.50 -0.07 4.09
C LYS A 39 13.88 -0.04 2.70
N HIS A 40 12.91 0.85 2.51
CA HIS A 40 12.16 0.97 1.27
C HIS A 40 11.98 2.44 0.93
N ASP A 41 11.93 2.77 -0.37
CA ASP A 41 11.55 4.12 -0.82
C ASP A 41 10.03 4.28 -0.84
N TYR A 42 9.31 3.18 -1.08
CA TYR A 42 7.86 3.17 -1.31
C TYR A 42 7.19 1.99 -0.60
N VAL A 43 5.89 2.10 -0.33
CA VAL A 43 5.01 0.99 0.07
C VAL A 43 3.69 1.15 -0.65
N GLN A 44 3.08 0.07 -1.12
CA GLN A 44 1.82 0.15 -1.86
C GLN A 44 0.74 -0.83 -1.39
N THR A 45 -0.50 -0.54 -1.75
CA THR A 45 -1.63 -1.47 -1.64
C THR A 45 -2.63 -1.20 -2.77
N TYR A 46 -3.31 -2.24 -3.24
CA TYR A 46 -4.25 -2.16 -4.36
C TYR A 46 -5.56 -2.84 -4.02
N GLY A 47 -6.56 -2.58 -4.86
CA GLY A 47 -7.86 -3.23 -4.76
C GLY A 47 -8.62 -2.83 -3.49
N VAL A 48 -8.42 -1.61 -2.99
CA VAL A 48 -9.11 -1.12 -1.80
C VAL A 48 -10.54 -0.68 -2.17
N TYR A 49 -11.41 -1.67 -2.42
CA TYR A 49 -12.83 -1.47 -2.74
C TYR A 49 -13.65 -1.20 -1.47
N THR A 50 -14.26 -2.24 -0.91
CA THR A 50 -15.04 -2.14 0.34
C THR A 50 -14.17 -2.13 1.59
N CYS A 51 -12.90 -2.54 1.44
CA CYS A 51 -11.83 -2.46 2.42
C CYS A 51 -11.38 -1.01 2.66
N VAL A 52 -10.50 -0.80 3.63
CA VAL A 52 -9.91 0.51 3.94
C VAL A 52 -8.41 0.35 4.16
N ALA A 53 -7.62 1.11 3.41
CA ALA A 53 -6.20 1.27 3.69
C ALA A 53 -6.01 2.38 4.74
N VAL A 54 -5.25 2.07 5.79
CA VAL A 54 -4.84 3.00 6.84
C VAL A 54 -3.35 3.26 6.66
N VAL A 55 -3.00 4.53 6.50
CA VAL A 55 -1.63 5.01 6.37
C VAL A 55 -1.30 5.84 7.60
N ILE A 56 -0.27 5.46 8.33
CA ILE A 56 0.30 6.23 9.44
C ILE A 56 1.70 6.64 9.04
N TYR A 57 2.02 7.93 9.15
CA TYR A 57 3.34 8.46 8.85
C TYR A 57 3.82 9.32 10.02
N GLY A 58 4.97 8.98 10.58
CA GLY A 58 5.55 9.60 11.77
C GLY A 58 6.90 10.27 11.52
N GLU A 59 7.53 10.70 12.60
CA GLU A 59 8.90 11.23 12.57
C GLU A 59 9.91 10.19 12.04
N ASN A 60 11.06 10.67 11.53
CA ASN A 60 12.13 9.85 10.97
C ASN A 60 11.68 8.93 9.81
N ALA A 61 10.66 9.35 9.06
CA ALA A 61 10.08 8.56 7.96
C ALA A 61 9.58 7.18 8.39
N GLN A 62 9.25 6.98 9.66
CA GLN A 62 8.58 5.76 10.12
C GLN A 62 7.15 5.75 9.58
N ALA A 63 6.75 4.64 8.98
CA ALA A 63 5.44 4.49 8.40
C ALA A 63 4.82 3.13 8.66
N VAL A 64 3.50 3.12 8.75
CA VAL A 64 2.68 1.91 8.69
C VAL A 64 1.66 2.05 7.58
N MET A 65 1.58 1.03 6.73
CA MET A 65 0.45 0.85 5.81
C MET A 65 -0.28 -0.44 6.17
N ALA A 66 -1.59 -0.36 6.38
CA ALA A 66 -2.44 -1.47 6.76
C ALA A 66 -3.68 -1.55 5.87
N HIS A 67 -4.09 -2.74 5.45
CA HIS A 67 -5.27 -2.94 4.60
C HIS A 67 -6.35 -3.69 5.40
N PHE A 68 -7.26 -2.94 6.02
CA PHE A 68 -8.36 -3.48 6.82
C PHE A 68 -9.53 -3.92 5.95
N ASP A 69 -10.13 -5.06 6.29
CA ASP A 69 -11.38 -5.53 5.69
C ASP A 69 -12.44 -5.83 6.76
N SER A 70 -13.60 -6.34 6.33
CA SER A 70 -14.69 -6.72 7.23
C SER A 70 -14.38 -7.90 8.17
N GLY A 71 -13.37 -8.72 7.84
CA GLY A 71 -12.92 -9.84 8.67
C GLY A 71 -11.83 -9.47 9.67
N THR A 72 -11.36 -8.23 9.65
CA THR A 72 -10.30 -7.75 10.52
C THR A 72 -10.84 -7.36 11.90
N ASP A 73 -10.18 -7.79 12.98
CA ASP A 73 -10.43 -7.25 14.32
C ASP A 73 -9.84 -5.82 14.41
N ILE A 74 -10.69 -4.83 14.15
CA ILE A 74 -10.30 -3.41 14.09
C ILE A 74 -9.64 -2.96 15.38
N ARG A 75 -10.20 -3.32 16.55
CA ARG A 75 -9.64 -2.91 17.84
C ARG A 75 -8.24 -3.45 18.04
N LYS A 76 -8.05 -4.75 17.77
CA LYS A 76 -6.74 -5.37 17.88
C LYS A 76 -5.76 -4.79 16.86
N GLY A 77 -6.17 -4.63 15.61
CA GLY A 77 -5.31 -4.13 14.55
C GLY A 77 -4.87 -2.69 14.75
N ILE A 78 -5.79 -1.79 15.13
CA ILE A 78 -5.45 -0.41 15.46
C ILE A 78 -4.49 -0.35 16.65
N LYS A 79 -4.73 -1.13 17.70
CA LYS A 79 -3.80 -1.21 18.83
C LYS A 79 -2.42 -1.73 18.43
N GLU A 80 -2.33 -2.68 17.52
CA GLU A 80 -1.07 -3.22 17.02
C GLU A 80 -0.29 -2.17 16.22
N ILE A 81 -0.90 -1.54 15.22
CA ILE A 81 -0.20 -0.55 14.39
C ILE A 81 0.19 0.73 15.14
N LEU A 82 -0.58 1.14 16.15
CA LEU A 82 -0.25 2.33 16.96
C LEU A 82 0.93 2.10 17.90
N ARG A 83 1.24 0.85 18.27
CA ARG A 83 2.41 0.53 19.11
C ARG A 83 3.74 0.80 18.43
N GLU A 84 3.73 0.91 17.10
CA GLU A 84 4.92 1.23 16.31
C GLU A 84 5.37 2.67 16.54
N PHE A 85 4.49 3.56 17.01
CA PHE A 85 4.77 4.99 17.10
C PHE A 85 4.88 5.46 18.56
N ASN A 86 6.02 6.08 18.88
CA ASN A 86 6.27 6.74 20.17
C ASN A 86 6.33 8.28 20.06
N HIS A 87 6.20 8.81 18.85
CA HIS A 87 6.39 10.22 18.51
C HIS A 87 5.16 10.78 17.79
N SER A 88 5.24 12.02 17.28
CA SER A 88 4.14 12.61 16.52
C SER A 88 3.96 11.89 15.18
N PHE A 89 2.71 11.66 14.79
CA PHE A 89 2.36 11.05 13.51
C PHE A 89 1.04 11.60 12.98
N ARG A 90 0.79 11.39 11.69
CA ARG A 90 -0.50 11.63 11.04
C ARG A 90 -1.11 10.33 10.54
N VAL A 91 -2.44 10.29 10.50
CA VAL A 91 -3.20 9.12 10.03
C VAL A 91 -4.13 9.51 8.91
N GLU A 92 -4.05 8.77 7.81
CA GLU A 92 -4.88 8.95 6.62
C GLU A 92 -5.56 7.64 6.23
N LEU A 93 -6.81 7.73 5.79
CA LEU A 93 -7.61 6.59 5.37
C LEU A 93 -7.96 6.71 3.88
N TYR A 94 -7.86 5.60 3.18
CA TYR A 94 -8.14 5.49 1.75
C TYR A 94 -9.08 4.32 1.48
N GLY A 95 -10.05 4.52 0.59
CA GLY A 95 -11.05 3.53 0.23
C GLY A 95 -12.28 3.54 1.14
N GLY A 96 -12.94 2.40 1.20
CA GLY A 96 -14.22 2.24 1.88
C GLY A 96 -15.38 2.73 1.02
N GLN A 97 -16.50 2.01 1.14
CA GLN A 97 -17.67 2.25 0.31
C GLN A 97 -18.96 2.09 1.13
N ALA A 98 -19.99 2.85 0.76
CA ALA A 98 -21.34 2.59 1.23
C ALA A 98 -21.86 1.25 0.66
N PRO A 99 -22.64 0.47 1.42
CA PRO A 99 -23.15 0.75 2.77
C PRO A 99 -22.24 0.29 3.93
N PHE A 100 -21.09 -0.33 3.64
CA PHE A 100 -20.25 -1.00 4.65
C PHE A 100 -19.64 -0.05 5.69
N ASN A 101 -19.32 1.19 5.28
CA ASN A 101 -18.81 2.28 6.14
C ASN A 101 -17.68 1.83 7.10
N LEU A 102 -16.78 0.96 6.65
CA LEU A 102 -15.67 0.42 7.45
C LEU A 102 -14.74 1.55 7.93
N GLU A 103 -14.57 2.59 7.12
CA GLU A 103 -13.75 3.76 7.44
C GLU A 103 -14.25 4.46 8.70
N LYS A 104 -15.56 4.54 8.92
CA LYS A 104 -16.15 5.17 10.12
C LYS A 104 -15.85 4.37 11.37
N LYS A 105 -15.82 3.03 11.27
CA LYS A 105 -15.47 2.15 12.40
C LYS A 105 -14.00 2.34 12.78
N ILE A 106 -13.12 2.42 11.79
CA ILE A 106 -11.70 2.68 11.99
C ILE A 106 -11.47 4.06 12.61
N VAL A 107 -12.09 5.12 12.08
CA VAL A 107 -12.02 6.48 12.66
C VAL A 107 -12.49 6.48 14.12
N SER A 108 -13.59 5.78 14.41
CA SER A 108 -14.13 5.71 15.78
C SER A 108 -13.17 5.00 16.72
N GLU A 109 -12.54 3.91 16.30
CA GLU A 109 -11.54 3.21 17.11
C GLU A 109 -10.28 4.05 17.30
N LEU A 110 -9.75 4.71 16.26
CA LEU A 110 -8.60 5.62 16.39
C LEU A 110 -8.87 6.73 17.42
N LYS A 111 -10.09 7.28 17.41
CA LYS A 111 -10.51 8.29 18.40
C LYS A 111 -10.50 7.77 19.84
N VAL A 112 -10.77 6.48 20.07
CA VAL A 112 -10.67 5.86 21.41
C VAL A 112 -9.22 5.89 21.92
N HIS A 113 -8.23 5.83 21.02
CA HIS A 113 -6.80 5.96 21.34
C HIS A 113 -6.30 7.41 21.33
N GLY A 114 -7.20 8.40 21.22
CA GLY A 114 -6.83 9.82 21.18
C GLY A 114 -6.18 10.25 19.87
N VAL A 115 -6.34 9.48 18.80
CA VAL A 115 -5.75 9.76 17.48
C VAL A 115 -6.78 10.43 16.57
N GLU A 116 -6.41 11.57 16.02
CA GLU A 116 -7.20 12.26 15.00
C GLU A 116 -6.77 11.82 13.59
N VAL A 117 -7.75 11.69 12.69
CA VAL A 117 -7.52 11.33 11.29
C VAL A 117 -7.43 12.62 10.47
N SER A 118 -6.28 12.84 9.81
CA SER A 118 -6.03 14.04 9.01
C SER A 118 -6.78 14.03 7.67
N LYS A 119 -7.01 12.84 7.10
CA LYS A 119 -7.67 12.67 5.78
C LYS A 119 -8.45 11.38 5.68
N VAL A 120 -9.62 11.43 5.04
CA VAL A 120 -10.40 10.26 4.63
C VAL A 120 -10.77 10.43 3.14
N ALA A 121 -10.15 9.63 2.28
CA ALA A 121 -10.39 9.62 0.83
C ALA A 121 -11.18 8.37 0.44
N ARG A 122 -12.51 8.51 0.32
CA ARG A 122 -13.41 7.40 -0.03
C ARG A 122 -13.42 7.10 -1.52
N ASN A 123 -13.86 5.90 -1.89
CA ASN A 123 -14.14 5.55 -3.28
C ASN A 123 -15.32 6.37 -3.81
N GLU A 124 -15.19 6.84 -5.05
CA GLU A 124 -16.21 7.70 -5.69
C GLU A 124 -17.42 6.90 -6.14
N THR A 125 -17.19 5.69 -6.66
CA THR A 125 -18.23 4.81 -7.20
C THR A 125 -18.08 3.39 -6.64
N SER A 126 -19.10 2.55 -6.85
CA SER A 126 -19.07 1.15 -6.41
C SER A 126 -18.05 0.28 -7.10
N ASP A 127 -17.66 0.70 -8.31
CA ASP A 127 -16.78 -0.08 -9.18
C ASP A 127 -15.35 0.48 -9.13
N SER A 128 -15.15 1.58 -8.39
CA SER A 128 -13.83 2.17 -8.16
C SER A 128 -13.14 1.52 -6.96
N SER A 129 -11.86 1.21 -7.13
CA SER A 129 -10.93 0.91 -6.04
C SER A 129 -9.91 2.02 -5.91
N LYS A 130 -9.43 2.24 -4.68
CA LYS A 130 -8.19 2.96 -4.43
C LYS A 130 -7.01 2.00 -4.57
N ASN A 131 -6.03 2.41 -5.36
CA ASN A 131 -4.71 1.80 -5.44
C ASN A 131 -3.73 2.90 -5.05
N ILE A 132 -3.05 2.74 -3.91
CA ILE A 132 -2.24 3.81 -3.34
C ILE A 132 -0.81 3.36 -3.12
N THR A 133 0.10 4.31 -3.26
CA THR A 133 1.50 4.15 -2.89
C THR A 133 1.89 5.31 -1.98
N LEU A 134 2.63 4.99 -0.94
CA LEU A 134 3.23 5.92 0.01
C LEU A 134 4.68 6.14 -0.37
N ASP A 135 5.08 7.39 -0.59
CA ASP A 135 6.49 7.80 -0.62
C ASP A 135 7.00 7.86 0.82
N LEU A 136 8.03 7.09 1.17
CA LEU A 136 8.59 7.11 2.52
C LEU A 136 9.50 8.32 2.76
N ASN A 137 10.07 8.91 1.71
CA ASN A 137 10.90 10.11 1.80
C ASN A 137 10.08 11.35 2.14
N THR A 138 8.88 11.49 1.56
CA THR A 138 8.03 12.68 1.78
C THR A 138 6.83 12.41 2.68
N GLY A 139 6.41 11.14 2.77
CA GLY A 139 5.16 10.71 3.37
C GLY A 139 3.94 10.90 2.46
N ASP A 140 4.10 11.41 1.25
CA ASP A 140 2.95 11.67 0.37
C ASP A 140 2.34 10.36 -0.13
N VAL A 141 1.01 10.36 -0.25
CA VAL A 141 0.26 9.23 -0.79
C VAL A 141 -0.29 9.62 -2.15
N PHE A 142 0.04 8.82 -3.17
CA PHE A 142 -0.42 9.01 -4.54
C PHE A 142 -1.21 7.80 -5.02
N ASP A 143 -2.18 8.05 -5.90
CA ASP A 143 -2.89 6.98 -6.61
C ASP A 143 -1.92 6.37 -7.65
N TYR A 144 -1.86 5.04 -7.75
CA TYR A 144 -1.04 4.35 -8.75
C TYR A 144 -1.89 3.45 -9.66
N ASP A 145 -1.42 3.26 -10.89
CA ASP A 145 -2.14 2.52 -11.91
C ASP A 145 -1.52 1.13 -12.14
N GLU A 146 -2.30 0.07 -11.96
CA GLU A 146 -1.84 -1.32 -12.05
C GLU A 146 -1.90 -1.88 -13.49
N ILE A 147 -2.30 -1.06 -14.48
CA ILE A 147 -2.58 -1.54 -15.86
C ILE A 147 -1.41 -2.32 -16.48
N ILE A 148 -0.16 -2.05 -16.09
CA ILE A 148 1.02 -2.79 -16.56
C ILE A 148 1.99 -3.02 -15.38
N SER A 149 1.84 -4.15 -14.68
CA SER A 149 2.87 -4.60 -13.75
C SER A 149 4.15 -4.91 -14.54
N SER A 150 5.23 -4.17 -14.26
CA SER A 150 6.56 -4.44 -14.83
C SER A 150 7.23 -5.67 -14.20
N THR A 151 6.59 -6.25 -13.18
CA THR A 151 7.09 -7.39 -12.42
C THR A 151 7.15 -8.65 -13.31
N PRO A 152 8.33 -9.28 -13.46
CA PRO A 152 8.49 -10.54 -14.19
C PRO A 152 7.50 -11.62 -13.74
N TYR A 153 6.99 -12.43 -14.68
CA TYR A 153 5.93 -13.43 -14.43
C TYR A 153 6.25 -14.40 -13.27
N ASN A 154 7.51 -14.83 -13.14
CA ASN A 154 7.98 -15.67 -12.04
C ASN A 154 7.88 -14.98 -10.67
N LYS A 155 8.18 -13.67 -10.59
CA LYS A 155 8.00 -12.88 -9.37
C LYS A 155 6.51 -12.63 -9.07
N ARG A 156 5.69 -12.44 -10.11
CA ARG A 156 4.23 -12.26 -9.99
C ARG A 156 3.50 -13.53 -9.51
N SER A 157 3.84 -14.70 -10.06
CA SER A 157 3.30 -15.99 -9.59
C SER A 157 3.68 -16.21 -8.13
N ALA A 158 4.94 -15.98 -7.77
CA ALA A 158 5.37 -16.07 -6.38
C ALA A 158 4.57 -15.11 -5.49
N LYS A 159 4.30 -13.88 -5.93
CA LYS A 159 3.47 -12.90 -5.20
C LYS A 159 2.02 -13.39 -5.02
N MET A 160 1.41 -13.97 -6.06
CA MET A 160 0.04 -14.49 -6.05
C MET A 160 -0.12 -15.79 -5.26
N ASP A 161 0.82 -16.73 -5.36
CA ASP A 161 0.76 -18.01 -4.66
C ASP A 161 0.88 -17.85 -3.13
N ARG A 162 1.51 -16.75 -2.68
CA ARG A 162 1.62 -16.37 -1.27
C ARG A 162 0.33 -15.82 -0.65
N ILE A 163 -0.68 -15.46 -1.46
CA ILE A 163 -1.99 -14.91 -1.01
C ILE A 163 -2.85 -15.97 -0.29
N LYS A 164 -2.62 -17.26 -0.55
CA LYS A 164 -3.64 -18.28 -0.25
C LYS A 164 -3.83 -18.67 1.22
N PHE A 165 -2.97 -18.28 2.18
CA PHE A 165 -2.99 -18.99 3.50
C PHE A 165 -2.75 -18.19 4.80
N SER A 166 -2.78 -16.86 4.83
CA SER A 166 -2.52 -16.12 6.07
C SER A 166 -3.79 -15.50 6.71
N ARG A 167 -4.08 -15.86 7.97
CA ARG A 167 -5.05 -15.17 8.85
C ARG A 167 -4.39 -14.10 9.74
N ARG A 168 -3.13 -13.76 9.50
CA ARG A 168 -2.32 -12.93 10.41
C ARG A 168 -2.30 -11.47 9.93
N LEU A 169 -2.41 -10.56 10.89
CA LEU A 169 -2.41 -9.13 10.62
C LEU A 169 -1.02 -8.55 10.35
N SER A 170 0.01 -9.10 11.00
CA SER A 170 1.36 -8.54 11.02
C SER A 170 2.29 -9.21 10.01
N ARG A 171 3.10 -8.40 9.32
CA ARG A 171 4.19 -8.84 8.43
C ARG A 171 5.56 -8.39 8.92
N HIS A 172 6.58 -9.16 8.53
CA HIS A 172 7.96 -8.74 8.65
C HIS A 172 8.27 -7.66 7.60
N GLU A 173 9.06 -6.67 7.98
CA GLU A 173 9.48 -5.50 7.18
C GLU A 173 10.28 -5.86 5.92
N ASP A 174 11.01 -6.96 5.94
CA ASP A 174 11.77 -7.48 4.79
C ASP A 174 10.89 -8.23 3.76
N SER A 175 9.58 -8.34 4.02
CA SER A 175 8.67 -9.11 3.18
C SER A 175 8.15 -8.28 2.00
N VAL A 176 8.64 -8.59 0.79
CA VAL A 176 8.19 -7.99 -0.48
C VAL A 176 6.75 -8.40 -0.85
N GLY A 177 6.27 -9.56 -0.38
CA GLY A 177 4.91 -10.08 -0.61
C GLY A 177 4.59 -11.27 0.28
N GLY A 178 3.38 -11.33 0.86
CA GLY A 178 2.76 -12.48 1.52
C GLY A 178 3.55 -13.19 2.64
N GLY A 179 4.27 -12.45 3.49
CA GLY A 179 4.64 -12.91 4.83
C GLY A 179 5.97 -13.65 5.01
N ASP A 180 6.64 -14.12 3.96
CA ASP A 180 7.91 -14.86 4.07
C ASP A 180 9.09 -14.21 3.32
N PHE A 181 10.31 -14.48 3.80
CA PHE A 181 11.59 -14.06 3.18
C PHE A 181 11.81 -14.76 1.84
N LEU A 182 12.20 -14.00 0.81
CA LEU A 182 12.71 -14.59 -0.43
C LEU A 182 14.16 -15.03 -0.21
N GLN A 183 14.40 -16.33 -0.04
CA GLN A 183 15.69 -16.89 -0.48
C GLN A 183 15.65 -16.96 -2.00
N VAL A 184 16.05 -15.86 -2.66
CA VAL A 184 16.42 -15.95 -4.07
C VAL A 184 17.77 -16.67 -4.08
N SER A 185 17.77 -17.98 -4.33
CA SER A 185 19.00 -18.65 -4.70
C SER A 185 19.38 -18.14 -6.09
N ASP A 186 20.44 -17.33 -6.19
CA ASP A 186 21.00 -16.82 -7.45
C ASP A 186 21.55 -17.93 -8.39
N SER A 187 21.14 -19.20 -8.20
CA SER A 187 21.83 -20.37 -8.74
C SER A 187 21.08 -21.17 -9.79
N GLU A 188 19.98 -20.67 -10.37
CA GLU A 188 19.37 -21.32 -11.54
C GLU A 188 19.60 -20.50 -12.82
N GLU A 189 20.86 -20.48 -13.28
CA GLU A 189 21.14 -20.30 -14.69
C GLU A 189 20.49 -21.47 -15.46
N PHE A 190 19.40 -21.16 -16.15
CA PHE A 190 18.67 -22.08 -16.99
C PHE A 190 19.58 -22.51 -18.16
N SER A 191 20.26 -23.66 -18.06
CA SER A 191 21.01 -24.23 -19.17
C SER A 191 20.03 -24.81 -20.20
N ILE A 192 19.76 -24.07 -21.27
CA ILE A 192 18.83 -24.47 -22.36
C ILE A 192 19.44 -25.54 -23.30
N PHE A 193 20.67 -26.02 -23.04
CA PHE A 193 21.31 -27.01 -23.91
C PHE A 193 21.64 -28.30 -23.16
N PRO A 194 21.00 -29.43 -23.50
CA PRO A 194 21.47 -30.74 -23.10
C PRO A 194 22.64 -31.12 -24.00
N PHE A 195 23.83 -31.31 -23.43
CA PHE A 195 24.87 -32.15 -24.02
C PHE A 195 24.70 -33.58 -23.52
#